data_AF-A0A6P4YTF3-F1
#
_entry.id   AF-A0A6P4YTF3-F1
#
_cell.length_a   1.000
_cell.length_b   1.000
_cell.length_c   1.000
_cell.angle_alpha   90.00
_cell.angle_beta   90.00
_cell.angle_gamma   90.00
#
_symmetry.space_group_name_H-M   'P 1'
#
loop_
_entity.id
_entity.type
_entity.pdbx_description
1 polymer ?
#
loop_
_entity_poly.entity_id
_entity_poly.type
_entity_poly.pdbx_seq_one_letter_code
_entity_poly.pdbx_strand_id
1 'polypeptide(L)'
;MKIFVAFGGHRLSVRIKPGLTKAKAIKDMIRYKFDVSATEQVVILSFAGSSLQDEWVLTDIGVSQASTLKCTVKDVDRPILFIHSVYNGQTIVILDDENVKLTGQRSGNCGASFPKNAVYLSPLSG
;
A
#
# COMPACT_ATOMS: atom_id res chain seq x y z
N MET A 1 26.73 -13.58 -4.41
CA MET A 1 26.10 -13.76 -5.74
C MET A 1 25.60 -12.41 -6.27
N LYS A 2 25.44 -12.26 -7.59
CA LYS A 2 24.94 -11.03 -8.22
C LYS A 2 23.55 -11.30 -8.81
N ILE A 3 22.58 -10.44 -8.51
CA ILE A 3 21.22 -10.50 -9.04
C ILE A 3 20.86 -9.18 -9.70
N PHE A 4 19.75 -9.16 -10.43
CA PHE A 4 19.24 -7.99 -11.11
C PHE A 4 17.85 -7.62 -10.59
N VAL A 5 17.58 -6.33 -10.52
CA VAL A 5 16.25 -5.78 -10.20
C VAL A 5 15.81 -4.91 -11.37
N ALA A 6 14.67 -5.24 -11.97
CA ALA A 6 14.05 -4.45 -13.02
C ALA A 6 13.03 -3.49 -12.39
N PHE A 7 13.18 -2.19 -12.64
CA PHE A 7 12.29 -1.14 -12.13
C PHE A 7 12.13 -0.03 -13.18
N GLY A 8 10.90 0.28 -13.60
CA GLY A 8 10.63 1.41 -14.50
C GLY A 8 11.43 1.40 -15.82
N GLY A 9 11.70 0.21 -16.38
CA GLY A 9 12.55 0.06 -17.58
C GLY A 9 14.06 0.07 -17.30
N HIS A 10 14.49 0.45 -16.10
CA HIS A 10 15.88 0.35 -15.65
C HIS A 10 16.18 -1.02 -15.04
N ARG A 11 17.46 -1.41 -15.09
CA ARG A 11 17.95 -2.67 -14.52
C ARG A 11 19.12 -2.39 -13.59
N LEU A 12 18.90 -2.58 -12.29
CA LEU A 12 19.92 -2.44 -11.27
C LEU A 12 20.57 -3.78 -10.99
N SER A 13 21.89 -3.76 -10.78
CA SER A 13 22.61 -4.96 -10.39
C SER A 13 23.03 -4.88 -8.94
N VAL A 14 22.71 -5.92 -8.16
CA VAL A 14 22.91 -5.95 -6.71
C VAL A 14 23.73 -7.17 -6.32
N ARG A 15 24.78 -6.97 -5.51
CA ARG A 15 25.50 -8.07 -4.87
C ARG A 15 24.82 -8.43 -3.55
N ILE A 16 24.45 -9.69 -3.40
CA ILE A 16 23.81 -10.22 -2.19
C ILE A 16 24.60 -11.40 -1.63
N LYS A 17 24.49 -11.60 -0.31
CA LYS A 17 25.05 -12.76 0.39
C LYS A 17 23.95 -13.85 0.46
N PRO A 18 24.19 -15.05 -0.11
CA PRO A 18 23.21 -16.12 -0.06
C PRO A 18 22.91 -16.53 1.40
N GLY A 19 21.68 -16.93 1.70
CA GLY A 19 21.26 -17.38 3.03
C GLY A 19 21.04 -16.29 4.09
N LEU A 20 21.40 -15.04 3.80
CA LEU A 20 21.29 -13.93 4.76
C LEU A 20 20.38 -12.80 4.26
N THR A 21 20.45 -12.48 2.96
CA THR A 21 19.74 -11.32 2.42
C THR A 21 18.24 -11.58 2.29
N LYS A 22 17.47 -10.84 3.10
CA LYS A 22 16.00 -10.80 3.03
C LYS A 22 15.50 -9.84 1.93
N ALA A 23 14.28 -10.04 1.47
CA ALA A 23 13.67 -9.17 0.46
C ALA A 23 13.54 -7.71 0.93
N LYS A 24 13.30 -7.47 2.23
CA LYS A 24 13.26 -6.13 2.83
C LYS A 24 14.50 -5.29 2.51
N ALA A 25 15.70 -5.87 2.60
CA ALA A 25 16.96 -5.17 2.32
C ALA A 25 17.03 -4.66 0.87
N ILE A 26 16.42 -5.38 -0.07
CA ILE A 26 16.33 -4.94 -1.47
C ILE A 26 15.29 -3.83 -1.61
N LYS A 27 14.12 -3.97 -0.99
CA LYS A 27 13.08 -2.93 -1.00
C LYS A 27 13.61 -1.61 -0.45
N ASP A 28 14.32 -1.64 0.67
CA ASP A 28 14.91 -0.45 1.29
C ASP A 28 16.01 0.18 0.43
N MET A 29 16.83 -0.64 -0.26
CA MET A 29 17.81 -0.13 -1.23
C MET A 29 17.14 0.61 -2.39
N ILE A 30 16.02 0.08 -2.90
CA ILE A 30 15.27 0.70 -3.99
C ILE A 30 14.66 2.01 -3.50
N ARG A 31 14.08 2.03 -2.29
CA ARG A 31 13.55 3.25 -1.68
C ARG A 31 14.61 4.36 -1.62
N TYR A 32 15.80 4.03 -1.14
CA TYR A 32 16.90 4.98 -1.06
C TYR A 32 17.39 5.44 -2.45
N LYS A 33 17.44 4.55 -3.44
CA LYS A 33 17.95 4.89 -4.78
C LYS A 33 17.00 5.73 -5.63
N PHE A 34 15.69 5.51 -5.51
CA PHE A 34 14.68 6.15 -6.34
C PHE A 34 13.85 7.18 -5.57
N ASP A 35 14.25 7.51 -4.34
CA ASP A 35 13.59 8.47 -3.46
C ASP A 35 12.08 8.21 -3.29
N VAL A 36 11.73 6.94 -3.07
CA VAL A 36 10.34 6.50 -2.91
C VAL A 36 9.87 6.81 -1.50
N SER A 37 8.85 7.65 -1.36
CA SER A 37 8.26 8.02 -0.07
C SER A 37 7.62 6.81 0.62
N ALA A 38 8.07 6.47 1.82
CA ALA A 38 7.55 5.30 2.55
C ALA A 38 6.09 5.46 3.01
N THR A 39 5.58 6.68 3.09
CA THR A 39 4.23 7.03 3.56
C THR A 39 3.18 6.96 2.45
N GLU A 40 3.54 7.35 1.24
CA GLU A 40 2.60 7.46 0.11
C GLU A 40 2.77 6.35 -0.91
N GLN A 41 3.87 5.60 -0.85
CA GLN A 41 4.24 4.64 -1.88
C GLN A 41 4.74 3.31 -1.31
N VAL A 42 4.22 2.22 -1.84
CA VAL A 42 4.59 0.84 -1.48
C VAL A 42 5.44 0.23 -2.57
N VAL A 43 6.62 -0.25 -2.17
CA VAL A 43 7.54 -1.00 -3.04
C VAL A 43 7.18 -2.48 -3.00
N ILE A 44 6.75 -3.01 -4.15
CA ILE A 44 6.43 -4.42 -4.34
C ILE A 44 7.54 -5.07 -5.14
N LEU A 45 8.22 -6.02 -4.50
CA LEU A 45 9.20 -6.90 -5.14
C LEU A 45 8.50 -8.19 -5.57
N SER A 46 8.69 -8.62 -6.81
CA SER A 46 8.07 -9.83 -7.36
C SER A 46 9.09 -10.74 -8.03
N PHE A 47 8.94 -12.04 -7.84
CA PHE A 47 9.75 -13.08 -8.47
C PHE A 47 8.86 -14.27 -8.85
N ALA A 48 9.06 -14.83 -10.03
CA ALA A 48 8.26 -15.97 -10.54
C ALA A 48 6.73 -15.78 -10.42
N GLY A 49 6.24 -14.53 -10.56
CA GLY A 49 4.82 -14.20 -10.46
C GLY A 49 4.30 -13.97 -9.04
N SER A 50 5.11 -14.15 -8.00
CA SER A 50 4.73 -13.94 -6.61
C SER A 50 5.34 -12.67 -6.03
N SER A 51 4.60 -11.95 -5.19
CA SER A 51 5.09 -10.81 -4.42
C SER A 51 5.83 -11.29 -3.17
N LEU A 52 7.07 -10.82 -2.99
CA LEU A 52 7.92 -11.24 -1.88
C LEU A 52 7.61 -10.47 -0.59
N GLN A 53 7.47 -11.21 0.50
CA GLN A 53 7.33 -10.67 1.85
C GLN A 53 8.68 -10.21 2.40
N ASP A 54 8.65 -9.30 3.38
CA ASP A 54 9.84 -8.64 3.91
C ASP A 54 10.81 -9.59 4.61
N GLU A 55 10.27 -10.63 5.24
CA GLU A 55 10.97 -11.62 6.05
C GLU A 55 11.62 -12.71 5.20
N TRP A 56 11.20 -12.85 3.95
CA TRP A 56 11.66 -13.93 3.08
C TRP A 56 13.12 -13.76 2.69
N VAL A 57 13.88 -14.83 2.88
CA VAL A 57 15.27 -14.92 2.42
C VAL A 57 15.27 -15.30 0.95
N LEU A 58 16.00 -14.54 0.13
CA LEU A 58 15.94 -14.66 -1.33
C LEU A 58 16.39 -16.03 -1.85
N THR A 59 17.35 -16.65 -1.19
CA THR A 59 17.85 -17.97 -1.61
C THR A 59 16.84 -19.08 -1.36
N ASP A 60 15.99 -18.95 -0.33
CA ASP A 60 15.06 -20.00 0.09
C ASP A 60 13.89 -20.14 -0.91
N ILE A 61 13.57 -19.04 -1.59
CA ILE A 61 12.58 -18.96 -2.68
C ILE A 61 13.18 -19.19 -4.07
N GLY A 62 14.43 -19.67 -4.15
CA GLY A 62 15.05 -20.06 -5.42
C GLY A 62 15.65 -18.91 -6.22
N VAL A 63 15.86 -17.73 -5.64
CA VAL A 63 16.62 -16.66 -6.30
C VAL A 63 18.08 -17.08 -6.35
N SER A 64 18.58 -17.31 -7.56
CA SER A 64 19.95 -17.73 -7.84
C SER A 64 20.76 -16.62 -8.52
N GLN A 65 22.02 -16.90 -8.84
CA GLN A 65 22.86 -15.95 -9.56
C GLN A 65 22.24 -15.53 -10.90
N ALA A 66 22.36 -14.24 -11.24
CA ALA A 66 21.80 -13.62 -12.42
C ALA A 66 20.25 -13.63 -12.52
N SER A 67 19.55 -14.08 -11.47
CA SER A 67 18.09 -13.96 -11.38
C SER A 67 17.65 -12.50 -11.46
N THR A 68 16.46 -12.29 -12.05
CA THR A 68 15.87 -10.96 -12.22
C THR A 68 14.62 -10.83 -11.38
N LEU A 69 14.63 -9.91 -10.42
CA LEU A 69 13.46 -9.52 -9.63
C LEU A 69 12.75 -8.38 -10.34
N LYS A 70 11.43 -8.41 -10.39
CA LYS A 70 10.63 -7.28 -10.85
C LYS A 70 10.29 -6.41 -9.66
N CYS A 71 10.51 -5.12 -9.76
CA CYS A 71 10.09 -4.14 -8.79
C CYS A 71 9.02 -3.23 -9.39
N THR A 72 7.98 -2.98 -8.62
CA THR A 72 6.89 -2.07 -8.95
C THR A 72 6.60 -1.21 -7.74
N VAL A 73 6.45 0.09 -7.96
CA VAL A 73 5.96 1.01 -6.93
C VAL A 73 4.48 1.23 -7.19
N LYS A 74 3.69 1.19 -6.13
CA LYS A 74 2.27 1.55 -6.16
C LYS A 74 2.03 2.67 -5.16
N ASP A 75 1.22 3.63 -5.55
CA ASP A 75 0.74 4.65 -4.62
C ASP A 75 -0.23 4.01 -3.62
N VAL A 76 -0.15 4.44 -2.36
CA VAL A 76 -1.05 4.01 -1.30
C VAL A 76 -2.34 4.80 -1.44
N ASP A 77 -3.38 4.13 -1.93
CA ASP A 77 -4.74 4.65 -1.84
C ASP A 77 -5.12 4.70 -0.35
N ARG A 78 -5.15 5.91 0.22
CA ARG A 78 -5.60 6.10 1.60
C ARG A 78 -7.11 5.89 1.67
N PRO A 79 -7.62 4.87 2.40
CA PRO A 79 -9.04 4.67 2.52
C PRO A 79 -9.67 5.83 3.30
N ILE A 80 -10.80 6.33 2.82
CA ILE A 80 -11.60 7.34 3.53
C ILE A 80 -12.81 6.62 4.12
N LEU A 81 -12.95 6.65 5.45
CA LEU A 81 -14.11 6.07 6.12
C LEU A 81 -15.17 7.14 6.34
N PHE A 82 -16.36 6.90 5.80
CA PHE A 82 -17.54 7.75 6.00
C PHE A 82 -18.51 7.07 6.97
N ILE A 83 -18.78 7.69 8.12
CA ILE A 83 -19.74 7.21 9.10
C ILE A 83 -20.94 8.15 9.10
N HIS A 84 -22.10 7.68 8.65
CA HIS A 84 -23.34 8.44 8.69
C HIS A 84 -24.16 8.04 9.93
N SER A 85 -24.44 9.00 10.81
CA SER A 85 -25.31 8.81 11.96
C SER A 85 -26.73 9.23 11.63
N VAL A 86 -27.67 8.27 11.72
CA VAL A 86 -29.09 8.51 11.50
C VAL A 86 -29.69 9.39 12.59
N TYR A 87 -29.18 9.30 13.83
CA TYR A 87 -29.72 10.01 14.99
C TYR A 87 -29.65 11.54 14.87
N ASN A 88 -28.55 12.07 14.34
CA ASN A 88 -28.33 13.51 14.20
C ASN A 88 -28.14 13.97 12.74
N GLY A 89 -28.23 13.04 11.77
CA GLY A 89 -28.03 13.32 10.34
C GLY A 89 -26.61 13.75 9.97
N GLN A 90 -25.63 13.54 10.86
CA GLN A 90 -24.25 13.97 10.62
C GLN A 90 -23.44 12.86 9.96
N THR A 91 -22.58 13.24 9.01
CA THR A 91 -21.57 12.35 8.43
C THR A 91 -20.20 12.73 8.99
N ILE A 92 -19.54 11.76 9.62
CA ILE A 92 -18.19 11.88 10.14
C ILE A 92 -17.25 11.25 9.11
N VAL A 93 -16.23 12.00 8.70
CA VAL A 93 -15.18 11.50 7.82
C VAL A 93 -13.96 11.22 8.67
N ILE A 94 -13.50 9.97 8.65
CA ILE A 94 -12.25 9.56 9.30
C ILE A 94 -11.23 9.39 8.18
N LEU A 95 -10.24 10.28 8.19
CA LEU A 95 -9.02 10.19 7.40
C LEU A 95 -7.94 9.63 8.31
N ASP A 96 -7.25 8.59 7.89
CA ASP A 96 -6.08 8.12 8.63
C ASP A 96 -5.01 9.22 8.63
N ASP A 97 -4.40 9.41 9.81
CA ASP A 97 -3.52 10.48 10.27
C ASP A 97 -4.22 11.77 10.77
N GLU A 98 -4.64 11.67 12.04
CA GLU A 98 -4.69 12.73 13.07
C GLU A 98 -5.81 13.79 13.07
N ASN A 99 -6.81 13.82 12.18
CA ASN A 99 -7.92 14.76 12.36
C ASN A 99 -9.29 14.21 11.94
N VAL A 100 -10.10 13.84 12.94
CA VAL A 100 -11.56 13.70 12.78
C VAL A 100 -12.13 15.09 12.49
N LYS A 101 -12.34 15.42 11.22
CA LYS A 101 -13.01 16.66 10.82
C LYS A 101 -14.51 16.43 10.79
N LEU A 102 -15.20 16.91 11.82
CA LEU A 102 -16.66 16.99 11.84
C LEU A 102 -17.11 18.06 10.82
N THR A 103 -17.50 17.65 9.63
CA THR A 103 -18.10 18.55 8.63
C THR A 103 -19.62 18.47 8.75
N GLY A 104 -20.17 19.18 9.74
CA GLY A 104 -21.62 19.34 9.88
C GLY A 104 -22.10 20.58 9.13
N GLN A 105 -22.46 20.47 7.85
CA GLN A 105 -23.33 21.46 7.22
C GLN A 105 -24.79 21.06 7.43
N ARG A 106 -25.48 21.80 8.31
CA ARG A 106 -26.92 21.70 8.50
C ARG A 106 -27.62 22.38 7.33
N SER A 107 -27.76 21.68 6.21
CA SER A 107 -28.66 22.12 5.14
C SER A 107 -29.91 21.25 5.21
N GLY A 108 -30.99 21.82 5.73
CA GLY A 108 -32.31 21.26 5.54
C GLY A 108 -32.64 21.33 4.05
N ASN A 109 -32.47 20.22 3.35
CA ASN A 109 -33.43 19.74 2.36
C ASN A 109 -32.99 18.39 1.79
N CYS A 110 -34.00 17.56 1.62
CA CYS A 110 -34.03 16.20 1.15
C CYS A 110 -33.26 16.00 -0.17
N GLY A 111 -32.45 14.94 -0.26
CA GLY A 111 -31.85 14.46 -1.51
C GLY A 111 -30.32 14.34 -1.50
N ALA A 112 -29.76 13.48 -0.65
CA ALA A 112 -28.32 13.20 -0.69
C ALA A 112 -28.01 12.14 -1.77
N SER A 113 -27.31 12.55 -2.84
CA SER A 113 -26.66 11.65 -3.78
C SER A 113 -25.42 11.05 -3.11
N PHE A 114 -25.45 9.76 -2.78
CA PHE A 114 -24.34 9.07 -2.12
C PHE A 114 -23.31 8.53 -3.13
N PRO A 115 -22.01 8.50 -2.79
CA PRO A 115 -20.98 7.89 -3.63
C PRO A 115 -21.17 6.37 -3.70
N LYS A 116 -21.02 5.79 -4.90
CA LYS A 116 -21.33 4.39 -5.24
C LYS A 116 -20.52 3.32 -4.47
N ASN A 117 -19.49 3.72 -3.71
CA ASN A 117 -18.55 2.82 -3.05
C ASN A 117 -18.58 2.89 -1.51
N ALA A 118 -19.64 3.44 -0.92
CA ALA A 118 -19.81 3.44 0.53
C ALA A 118 -20.33 2.09 1.04
N VAL A 119 -19.71 1.55 2.09
CA VAL A 119 -20.22 0.38 2.83
C VAL A 119 -21.14 0.90 3.94
N TYR A 120 -22.43 0.58 3.85
CA TYR A 120 -23.43 1.01 4.81
C TYR A 120 -23.56 0.00 5.94
N LEU A 121 -23.27 0.42 7.18
CA LEU A 121 -23.66 -0.35 8.35
C LEU A 121 -25.12 -0.05 8.65
N SER A 122 -26.02 -0.97 8.29
CA SER A 122 -27.43 -0.89 8.68
C SER A 122 -27.56 -1.12 10.19
N PRO A 123 -28.38 -0.33 10.91
CA PRO A 123 -28.65 -0.60 12.31
C PRO A 123 -29.34 -1.97 12.43
N LEU A 124 -28.77 -2.86 13.25
CA LEU A 124 -29.46 -4.06 13.69
C LEU A 124 -30.70 -3.61 14.46
N SER A 125 -31.89 -3.90 13.92
CA SER A 125 -33.16 -3.71 14.60
C SER A 125 -33.21 -4.67 15.79
N GLY A 126 -33.15 -4.11 17.01
CA GLY A 126 -33.38 -4.81 18.28
C GLY A 126 -34.15 -3.89 19.21
#